data_AF-A0A6J5EEQ3-F1
#
_entry.id   AF-A0A6J5EEQ3-F1
#
_cell.length_a   1.000
_cell.length_b   1.000
_cell.length_c   1.000
_cell.angle_alpha   90.00
_cell.angle_beta   90.00
_cell.angle_gamma   90.00
#
_symmetry.space_group_name_H-M   'P 1'
#
loop_
_entity.id
_entity.type
_entity.pdbx_description
1 polymer ?
#
loop_
_entity_poly.entity_id
_entity_poly.type
_entity_poly.pdbx_seq_one_letter_code
_entity_poly.pdbx_strand_id
1 'polypeptide(L)'
;MPPASITVSDHLYNMPLSSPMGLSSTSPFASGFAYLGDLASGIGTAFSTLPPAAQIVFAVVFGLVIGSFLNVVVHRLPVMLERAWRAEVADATGQHFEDDGLPPRYNLWQPRSACPHCGHVLRAWENLPVFSYLLLRGRCSQCKTRVSLRYPLIEIAGAGCAVASLVLFGPSGAALAAFGLCATLLAMSAIDIDTHLLPDSLTLPLLWAGLILNFGGLFASLHDAVLGAVGGYLALWCVHWVFKLIRGVEGMGYGDFKLLAALGAWLGWAALPQIILIAAVAGAVVGLVATWRGRMRFEEPLPFGPFLAAGGALTLFAGTPFYVALGG
;
A
#
# COMPACT_ATOMS: atom_id res chain seq x y z
N MET A 1 -55.68 -22.35 72.61
CA MET A 1 -55.60 -21.58 71.35
C MET A 1 -54.17 -21.55 70.88
N PRO A 2 -53.77 -22.50 70.01
CA PRO A 2 -52.57 -22.40 69.20
C PRO A 2 -52.85 -21.66 67.88
N PRO A 3 -51.87 -20.96 67.29
CA PRO A 3 -52.06 -20.25 66.03
C PRO A 3 -52.07 -21.19 64.81
N ALA A 4 -52.87 -20.81 63.82
CA ALA A 4 -53.23 -21.58 62.64
C ALA A 4 -52.06 -21.81 61.66
N SER A 5 -51.99 -23.05 61.16
CA SER A 5 -51.18 -23.48 60.02
C SER A 5 -51.80 -23.00 58.71
N ILE A 6 -51.04 -22.30 57.88
CA ILE A 6 -51.41 -21.98 56.50
C ILE A 6 -50.62 -22.91 55.56
N THR A 7 -51.38 -23.64 54.75
CA THR A 7 -50.98 -24.60 53.72
C THR A 7 -50.32 -23.92 52.52
N VAL A 8 -49.24 -24.51 52.04
CA VAL A 8 -48.61 -24.22 50.74
C VAL A 8 -49.49 -24.80 49.64
N SER A 9 -49.99 -23.96 48.73
CA SER A 9 -50.71 -24.39 47.53
C SER A 9 -49.86 -24.22 46.28
N ASP A 10 -49.77 -25.32 45.53
CA ASP A 10 -49.09 -25.48 44.25
C ASP A 10 -49.64 -24.55 43.18
N HIS A 11 -48.84 -23.58 42.74
CA HIS A 11 -49.00 -22.90 41.45
C HIS A 11 -47.63 -22.56 40.85
N LEU A 12 -46.84 -23.60 40.60
CA LEU A 12 -45.83 -23.61 39.53
C LEU A 12 -46.37 -24.54 38.45
N TYR A 13 -46.74 -23.99 37.30
CA TYR A 13 -46.81 -24.58 35.95
C TYR A 13 -47.90 -23.84 35.15
N ASN A 14 -47.52 -22.72 34.53
CA ASN A 14 -48.04 -22.20 33.25
C ASN A 14 -47.63 -20.74 33.08
N MET A 15 -46.38 -20.50 32.64
CA MET A 15 -46.05 -19.27 31.92
C MET A 15 -45.83 -19.64 30.45
N PRO A 16 -46.51 -18.96 29.51
CA PRO A 16 -46.31 -19.21 28.09
C PRO A 16 -44.95 -18.66 27.64
N LEU A 17 -44.24 -19.45 26.85
CA LEU A 17 -43.07 -19.04 26.07
C LEU A 17 -43.48 -17.88 25.14
N SER A 18 -43.14 -16.65 25.54
CA SER A 18 -43.18 -15.50 24.64
C SER A 18 -41.95 -15.53 23.71
N SER A 19 -42.25 -15.30 22.45
CA SER A 19 -41.39 -15.33 21.26
C SER A 19 -40.02 -14.66 21.40
N PRO A 20 -39.01 -15.04 20.58
CA PRO A 20 -37.75 -14.32 20.54
C PRO A 20 -37.99 -12.91 20.02
N MET A 21 -37.67 -11.90 20.83
CA MET A 21 -37.49 -10.54 20.35
C MET A 21 -36.44 -10.54 19.24
N GLY A 22 -36.85 -10.14 18.03
CA GLY A 22 -35.94 -9.82 16.95
C GLY A 22 -35.04 -8.66 17.37
N LEU A 23 -33.83 -8.98 17.82
CA LEU A 23 -32.74 -8.02 17.95
C LEU A 23 -32.25 -7.67 16.54
N SER A 24 -32.84 -6.64 15.95
CA SER A 24 -32.20 -5.87 14.87
C SER A 24 -31.10 -5.02 15.47
N SER A 25 -30.01 -5.66 15.90
CA SER A 25 -28.80 -4.98 16.36
C SER A 25 -27.92 -4.63 15.16
N THR A 26 -28.34 -3.67 14.33
CA THR A 26 -27.37 -2.97 13.47
C THR A 26 -26.54 -2.10 14.40
N SER A 27 -25.32 -2.54 14.72
CA SER A 27 -24.41 -1.76 15.55
C SER A 27 -24.15 -0.39 14.89
N PRO A 28 -24.01 0.71 15.66
CA PRO A 28 -23.68 2.03 15.12
C PRO A 28 -22.40 2.05 14.26
N PHE A 29 -21.51 1.07 14.48
CA PHE A 29 -20.33 0.86 13.65
C PHE A 29 -20.69 0.29 12.27
N ALA A 30 -21.59 -0.69 12.19
CA ALA A 30 -22.03 -1.25 10.92
C ALA A 30 -22.75 -0.21 10.04
N SER A 31 -23.51 0.70 10.64
CA SER A 31 -24.19 1.78 9.91
C SER A 31 -23.23 2.83 9.36
N GLY A 32 -22.13 3.13 10.06
CA GLY A 32 -21.07 4.02 9.55
C GLY A 32 -20.34 3.46 8.32
N PHE A 33 -20.03 2.16 8.32
CA PHE A 33 -19.43 1.49 7.16
C PHE A 33 -20.41 1.36 5.99
N ALA A 34 -21.70 1.11 6.26
CA ALA A 34 -22.74 1.10 5.23
C ALA A 34 -22.85 2.47 4.53
N TYR A 35 -22.84 3.57 5.28
CA TYR A 35 -22.89 4.93 4.71
C TYR A 35 -21.69 5.27 3.82
N LEU A 36 -20.47 4.84 4.19
CA LEU A 36 -19.29 5.01 3.34
C LEU A 36 -19.37 4.14 2.07
N GLY A 37 -19.93 2.94 2.19
CA GLY A 37 -20.25 2.06 1.06
C GLY A 37 -21.27 2.69 0.10
N ASP A 38 -22.32 3.32 0.63
CA ASP A 38 -23.37 3.99 -0.13
C ASP A 38 -22.87 5.27 -0.83
N LEU A 39 -21.97 6.02 -0.20
CA LEU A 39 -21.35 7.19 -0.83
C LEU A 39 -20.40 6.77 -1.97
N ALA A 40 -19.57 5.75 -1.73
CA ALA A 40 -18.66 5.21 -2.74
C ALA A 40 -19.43 4.57 -3.91
N SER A 41 -20.57 3.93 -3.65
CA SER A 41 -21.45 3.38 -4.68
C SER A 41 -22.18 4.48 -5.46
N GLY A 42 -22.59 5.59 -4.81
CA GLY A 42 -23.19 6.75 -5.46
C GLY A 42 -22.25 7.47 -6.45
N ILE A 43 -20.98 7.67 -6.07
CA ILE A 43 -19.99 8.27 -6.97
C ILE A 43 -19.62 7.30 -8.10
N GLY A 44 -19.45 6.00 -7.80
CA GLY A 44 -19.16 4.98 -8.79
C GLY A 44 -20.29 4.83 -9.83
N THR A 45 -21.54 4.87 -9.39
CA THR A 45 -22.71 4.82 -10.28
C THR A 45 -22.85 6.08 -11.12
N ALA A 46 -22.57 7.27 -10.59
CA ALA A 46 -22.53 8.48 -11.42
C ALA A 46 -21.41 8.39 -12.47
N PHE A 47 -20.21 7.95 -12.08
CA PHE A 47 -19.07 7.81 -12.99
C PHE A 47 -19.31 6.74 -14.06
N SER A 48 -20.06 5.68 -13.75
CA SER A 48 -20.40 4.62 -14.69
C SER A 48 -21.33 5.07 -15.82
N THR A 49 -22.09 6.16 -15.63
CA THR A 49 -22.94 6.74 -16.69
C THR A 49 -22.15 7.45 -17.79
N LEU A 50 -20.88 7.79 -17.53
CA LEU A 50 -20.03 8.44 -18.52
C LEU A 50 -19.66 7.47 -19.65
N PRO A 51 -19.43 7.97 -20.88
CA PRO A 51 -18.92 7.13 -21.96
C PRO A 51 -17.61 6.42 -21.57
N PRO A 52 -17.38 5.15 -21.96
CA PRO A 52 -16.18 4.40 -21.57
C PRO A 52 -14.88 5.13 -21.90
N ALA A 53 -14.83 5.83 -23.04
CA ALA A 53 -13.67 6.65 -23.42
C ALA A 53 -13.40 7.78 -22.41
N ALA A 54 -14.45 8.44 -21.90
CA ALA A 54 -14.30 9.50 -20.89
C ALA A 54 -13.81 8.93 -19.56
N GLN A 55 -14.26 7.74 -19.17
CA GLN A 55 -13.80 7.07 -17.95
C GLN A 55 -12.30 6.72 -18.05
N ILE A 56 -11.85 6.18 -19.18
CA ILE A 56 -10.44 5.85 -19.42
C ILE A 56 -9.59 7.11 -19.43
N VAL A 57 -10.02 8.17 -20.13
CA VAL A 57 -9.29 9.46 -20.15
C VAL A 57 -9.16 10.02 -18.74
N PHE A 58 -10.23 9.98 -17.94
CA PHE A 58 -10.17 10.37 -16.54
C PHE A 58 -9.16 9.53 -15.75
N ALA A 59 -9.19 8.20 -15.88
CA ALA A 59 -8.26 7.31 -15.18
C ALA A 59 -6.80 7.58 -15.55
N VAL A 60 -6.51 7.84 -16.83
CA VAL A 60 -5.18 8.21 -17.31
C VAL A 60 -4.73 9.53 -16.67
N VAL A 61 -5.54 10.58 -16.76
CA VAL A 61 -5.20 11.90 -16.20
C VAL A 61 -5.03 11.82 -14.68
N PHE A 62 -5.94 11.13 -14.00
CA PHE A 62 -5.89 10.93 -12.56
C PHE A 62 -4.63 10.17 -12.14
N GLY A 63 -4.33 9.04 -12.78
CA GLY A 63 -3.14 8.26 -12.46
C GLY A 63 -1.83 8.98 -12.79
N LEU A 64 -1.80 9.79 -13.86
CA LEU A 64 -0.66 10.68 -14.17
C LEU A 64 -0.43 11.71 -13.05
N VAL A 65 -1.49 12.38 -12.60
CA VAL A 65 -1.42 13.40 -11.52
C VAL A 65 -0.97 12.77 -10.21
N ILE A 66 -1.57 11.64 -9.83
CA ILE A 66 -1.18 10.92 -8.61
C ILE A 66 0.25 10.41 -8.73
N GLY A 67 0.64 9.83 -9.86
CA GLY A 67 2.03 9.40 -10.11
C GLY A 67 3.05 10.54 -10.00
N SER A 68 2.69 11.75 -10.43
CA SER A 68 3.54 12.93 -10.25
C SER A 68 3.67 13.31 -8.77
N PHE A 69 2.59 13.20 -8.00
CA PHE A 69 2.65 13.34 -6.54
C PHE A 69 3.48 12.22 -5.88
N LEU A 70 3.43 10.98 -6.38
CA LEU A 70 4.27 9.90 -5.85
C LEU A 70 5.76 10.21 -5.99
N ASN A 71 6.20 10.89 -7.06
CA ASN A 71 7.59 11.36 -7.15
C ASN A 71 7.98 12.29 -5.98
N VAL A 72 7.05 13.12 -5.50
CA VAL A 72 7.27 13.97 -4.32
C VAL A 72 7.40 13.10 -3.07
N VAL A 73 6.50 12.13 -2.87
CA VAL A 73 6.53 11.21 -1.73
C VAL A 73 7.85 10.42 -1.71
N VAL A 74 8.22 9.83 -2.84
CA VAL A 74 9.43 9.01 -3.00
C VAL A 74 10.68 9.80 -2.62
N HIS A 75 10.78 11.05 -3.05
CA HIS A 75 11.94 11.87 -2.77
C HIS A 75 11.95 12.44 -1.34
N ARG A 76 10.80 12.91 -0.84
CA ARG A 76 10.76 13.70 0.40
C ARG A 76 10.56 12.88 1.66
N LEU A 77 9.78 11.80 1.59
CA LEU A 77 9.44 11.02 2.78
C LEU A 77 10.69 10.45 3.48
N PRO A 78 11.69 9.88 2.79
CA PRO A 78 12.90 9.39 3.45
C PRO A 78 13.69 10.50 4.15
N VAL A 79 13.82 11.67 3.51
CA VAL A 79 14.49 12.84 4.09
C VAL A 79 13.76 13.35 5.34
N MET A 80 12.42 13.37 5.31
CA MET A 80 11.61 13.76 6.47
C MET A 80 11.82 12.81 7.65
N LEU A 81 11.88 11.50 7.40
CA LEU A 81 12.11 10.49 8.43
C LEU A 81 13.52 10.59 9.02
N GLU A 82 14.54 10.78 8.16
CA GLU A 82 15.92 10.98 8.60
C GLU A 82 16.07 12.23 9.48
N ARG A 83 15.43 13.35 9.10
CA ARG A 83 15.42 14.58 9.91
C ARG A 83 14.73 14.37 11.25
N ALA A 84 13.59 13.66 11.28
CA ALA A 84 12.88 13.36 12.52
C ALA A 84 13.74 12.50 13.46
N TRP A 85 14.37 11.46 12.93
CA TRP A 85 15.29 10.60 13.70
C TRP A 85 16.49 11.38 14.25
N ARG A 86 17.13 12.22 13.44
CA ARG A 86 18.23 13.09 13.91
C ARG A 86 17.81 14.04 15.02
N ALA A 87 16.61 14.61 14.92
CA ALA A 87 16.08 15.47 15.97
C ALA A 87 15.90 14.71 17.30
N GLU A 88 15.34 13.50 17.26
CA GLU A 88 15.19 12.65 18.45
C GLU A 88 16.54 12.28 19.07
N VAL A 89 17.55 11.94 18.25
CA VAL A 89 18.90 11.63 18.76
C VAL A 89 19.56 12.87 19.34
N ALA A 90 19.43 14.03 18.71
CA ALA A 90 19.96 15.28 19.20
C ALA A 90 19.35 15.65 20.57
N ASP A 91 18.03 15.51 20.71
CA ASP A 91 17.33 15.75 21.97
C ASP A 91 17.76 14.77 23.07
N ALA A 92 18.02 13.50 22.71
CA ALA A 92 18.42 12.47 23.68
C ALA A 92 19.90 12.53 24.10
N THR A 93 20.80 12.96 23.20
CA THR A 93 22.26 12.85 23.40
C THR A 93 22.97 14.20 23.49
N GLY A 94 22.31 15.29 23.10
CA GLY A 94 22.94 16.60 22.88
C GLY A 94 23.84 16.67 21.65
N GLN A 95 23.88 15.61 20.82
CA GLN A 95 24.65 15.58 19.59
C GLN A 95 24.07 16.56 18.57
N HIS A 96 24.93 17.35 17.93
CA HIS A 96 24.53 18.26 16.87
C HIS A 96 24.87 17.65 15.51
N PHE A 97 23.90 17.62 14.61
CA PHE A 97 24.08 17.17 13.24
C PHE A 97 24.33 18.36 12.31
N GLU A 98 25.11 18.14 11.26
CA GLU A 98 25.32 19.14 10.20
C GLU A 98 24.02 19.39 9.41
N ASP A 99 23.88 20.62 8.91
CA ASP A 99 22.78 21.02 8.02
C ASP A 99 22.87 20.22 6.70
N ASP A 100 21.75 19.65 6.27
CA ASP A 100 21.64 18.90 5.02
C ASP A 100 21.50 19.80 3.78
N GLY A 101 21.50 21.12 3.96
CA GLY A 101 21.43 22.11 2.89
C GLY A 101 20.03 22.25 2.28
N LEU A 102 19.02 21.63 2.88
CA LEU A 102 17.62 21.72 2.44
C LEU A 102 16.84 22.71 3.33
N PRO A 103 15.76 23.33 2.81
CA PRO A 103 15.00 24.32 3.57
C PRO A 103 14.53 23.82 4.95
N PRO A 104 14.45 24.69 5.97
CA PRO A 104 14.00 24.29 7.32
C PRO A 104 12.61 23.64 7.31
N ARG A 105 11.68 24.18 6.51
CA ARG A 105 10.37 23.56 6.26
C ARG A 105 10.47 22.62 5.07
N TYR A 106 10.50 21.32 5.36
CA TYR A 106 10.56 20.27 4.35
C TYR A 106 9.51 19.19 4.65
N ASN A 107 8.42 19.20 3.88
CA ASN A 107 7.32 18.23 3.97
C ASN A 107 6.75 17.94 2.57
N LEU A 108 5.66 17.17 2.48
CA LEU A 108 5.09 16.78 1.17
C LEU A 108 4.45 17.96 0.41
N TRP A 109 4.16 19.08 1.08
CA TRP A 109 3.52 20.27 0.49
C TRP A 109 4.51 21.42 0.23
N GLN A 110 5.55 21.55 1.04
CA GLN A 110 6.54 22.63 1.02
C GLN A 110 7.96 22.06 1.09
N PRO A 111 8.93 22.59 0.31
CA PRO A 111 8.82 23.70 -0.63
C PRO A 111 8.13 23.29 -1.95
N ARG A 112 7.98 24.23 -2.89
CA ARG A 112 7.54 23.89 -4.25
C ARG A 112 8.62 23.07 -4.97
N SER A 113 8.22 22.22 -5.92
CA SER A 113 9.15 21.46 -6.75
C SER A 113 10.11 22.39 -7.49
N ALA A 114 11.40 22.06 -7.46
CA ALA A 114 12.46 22.88 -8.04
C ALA A 114 13.49 21.99 -8.76
N CYS A 115 14.21 22.58 -9.71
CA CYS A 115 15.30 21.89 -10.40
C CYS A 115 16.48 21.69 -9.44
N PRO A 116 17.00 20.46 -9.28
CA PRO A 116 18.10 20.17 -8.34
C PRO A 116 19.43 20.81 -8.75
N HIS A 117 19.60 21.19 -10.02
CA HIS A 117 20.84 21.76 -10.53
C HIS A 117 20.90 23.30 -10.44
N CYS A 118 19.78 23.99 -10.68
CA CYS A 118 19.77 25.45 -10.75
C CYS A 118 18.83 26.14 -9.74
N GLY A 119 18.07 25.36 -8.95
CA GLY A 119 17.11 25.91 -8.00
C GLY A 119 15.87 26.54 -8.62
N HIS A 120 15.71 26.50 -9.95
CA HIS A 120 14.51 27.03 -10.62
C HIS A 120 13.25 26.40 -10.05
N VAL A 121 12.36 27.22 -9.48
CA VAL A 121 11.08 26.77 -8.95
C VAL A 121 10.12 26.55 -10.12
N LEU A 122 9.66 25.31 -10.26
CA LEU A 122 8.84 24.88 -11.39
C LEU A 122 7.47 25.58 -11.38
N ARG A 123 7.07 26.08 -12.54
CA ARG A 123 5.72 26.61 -12.80
C ARG A 123 4.71 25.46 -12.85
N ALA A 124 3.43 25.76 -12.66
CA ALA A 124 2.38 24.74 -12.63
C ALA A 124 2.35 23.86 -13.90
N TRP A 125 2.54 24.44 -15.09
CA TRP A 125 2.57 23.68 -16.34
C TRP A 125 3.86 22.85 -16.51
N GLU A 126 4.95 23.24 -15.86
CA GLU A 126 6.20 22.44 -15.85
C GLU A 126 6.07 21.21 -14.95
N ASN A 127 5.10 21.22 -14.03
CA ASN A 127 4.70 20.08 -13.23
C ASN A 127 3.57 19.25 -13.86
N LEU A 128 3.16 19.54 -15.11
CA LEU A 128 2.13 18.73 -15.77
C LEU A 128 2.72 17.35 -16.14
N PRO A 129 2.25 16.24 -15.55
CA PRO A 129 2.91 14.94 -15.63
C PRO A 129 3.05 14.48 -17.09
N VAL A 130 4.21 13.91 -17.45
CA VAL A 130 4.63 13.42 -18.77
C VAL A 130 4.63 14.49 -19.87
N PHE A 131 3.59 15.30 -19.96
CA PHE A 131 3.42 16.36 -20.94
C PHE A 131 4.52 17.40 -20.87
N SER A 132 4.84 17.90 -19.67
CA SER A 132 5.92 18.88 -19.51
C SER A 132 7.27 18.29 -19.91
N TYR A 133 7.51 17.02 -19.59
CA TYR A 133 8.72 16.29 -19.95
C TYR A 133 8.88 16.21 -21.47
N LEU A 134 7.82 15.83 -22.19
CA LEU A 134 7.84 15.72 -23.65
C LEU A 134 8.05 17.09 -24.32
N LEU A 135 7.31 18.12 -23.89
CA LEU A 135 7.44 19.47 -24.45
C LEU A 135 8.84 20.06 -24.22
N LEU A 136 9.40 19.85 -23.04
CA LEU A 136 10.75 20.31 -22.69
C LEU A 136 11.86 19.37 -23.19
N ARG A 137 11.50 18.29 -23.90
CA ARG A 137 12.42 17.27 -24.43
C ARG A 137 13.31 16.67 -23.33
N GLY A 138 12.73 16.44 -22.16
CA GLY A 138 13.40 15.88 -20.98
C GLY A 138 14.48 16.78 -20.40
N ARG A 139 14.31 18.11 -20.48
CA ARG A 139 15.30 19.09 -19.98
C ARG A 139 14.64 20.15 -19.11
N CYS A 140 15.39 20.73 -18.17
CA CYS A 140 14.95 21.90 -17.44
C CYS A 140 14.70 23.08 -18.39
N SER A 141 13.63 23.84 -18.19
CA SER A 141 13.31 25.00 -19.01
C SER A 141 14.37 26.12 -18.93
N GLN A 142 15.02 26.26 -17.77
CA GLN A 142 16.02 27.31 -17.51
C GLN A 142 17.45 26.83 -17.82
N CYS A 143 18.00 25.87 -17.05
CA CYS A 143 19.40 25.45 -17.21
C CYS A 143 19.65 24.41 -18.31
N LYS A 144 18.60 23.87 -18.94
CA LYS A 144 18.66 22.82 -19.99
C LYS A 144 19.30 21.49 -19.59
N THR A 145 19.66 21.31 -18.31
CA THR A 145 20.10 20.01 -17.77
C THR A 145 19.02 18.95 -17.98
N ARG A 146 19.44 17.71 -18.25
CA ARG A 146 18.52 16.58 -18.48
C ARG A 146 17.77 16.22 -17.19
N VAL A 147 16.47 15.98 -17.33
CA VAL A 147 15.60 15.46 -16.27
C VAL A 147 15.56 13.94 -16.39
N SER A 148 15.69 13.24 -15.25
CA SER A 148 15.70 11.77 -15.21
C SER A 148 14.43 11.18 -15.83
N LEU A 149 14.58 10.07 -16.55
CA LEU A 149 13.44 9.30 -17.09
C LEU A 149 12.58 8.66 -15.99
N ARG A 150 13.10 8.58 -14.75
CA ARG A 150 12.36 8.01 -13.62
C ARG A 150 11.04 8.74 -13.35
N TYR A 151 11.03 10.07 -13.45
CA TYR A 151 9.84 10.89 -13.20
C TYR A 151 8.67 10.50 -14.11
N PRO A 152 8.80 10.57 -15.46
CA PRO A 152 7.73 10.16 -16.35
C PRO A 152 7.42 8.66 -16.27
N LEU A 153 8.39 7.80 -15.92
CA LEU A 153 8.11 6.37 -15.74
C LEU A 153 7.17 6.09 -14.55
N ILE A 154 7.37 6.75 -13.40
CA ILE A 154 6.47 6.64 -12.25
C ILE A 154 5.09 7.20 -12.58
N GLU A 155 5.02 8.31 -13.32
CA GLU A 155 3.76 8.90 -13.78
C GLU A 155 2.98 7.95 -14.70
N ILE A 156 3.65 7.37 -15.70
CA ILE A 156 3.05 6.41 -16.64
C ILE A 156 2.65 5.12 -15.92
N ALA A 157 3.46 4.62 -14.98
CA ALA A 157 3.11 3.46 -14.17
C ALA A 157 1.86 3.73 -13.32
N GLY A 158 1.76 4.92 -12.71
CA GLY A 158 0.55 5.35 -12.00
C GLY A 158 -0.69 5.38 -12.89
N ALA A 159 -0.57 5.93 -14.11
CA ALA A 159 -1.65 5.91 -15.11
C ALA A 159 -2.04 4.48 -15.52
N GLY A 160 -1.05 3.60 -15.73
CA GLY A 160 -1.26 2.19 -16.04
C GLY A 160 -2.02 1.47 -14.92
N CYS A 161 -1.63 1.69 -13.66
CA CYS A 161 -2.35 1.15 -12.51
C CYS A 161 -3.79 1.65 -12.43
N ALA A 162 -4.03 2.95 -12.64
CA ALA A 162 -5.38 3.52 -12.60
C ALA A 162 -6.29 2.91 -13.68
N VAL A 163 -5.77 2.78 -14.91
CA VAL A 163 -6.50 2.15 -16.02
C VAL A 163 -6.74 0.67 -15.75
N ALA A 164 -5.73 -0.08 -15.30
CA ALA A 164 -5.88 -1.51 -14.99
C ALA A 164 -6.93 -1.73 -13.89
N SER A 165 -6.91 -0.93 -12.83
CA SER A 165 -7.91 -0.99 -11.77
C SER A 165 -9.31 -0.68 -12.27
N LEU A 166 -9.48 0.34 -13.12
CA LEU A 166 -10.79 0.68 -13.71
C LEU A 166 -11.31 -0.43 -14.62
N VAL A 167 -10.44 -1.02 -15.46
CA VAL A 167 -10.84 -2.06 -16.41
C VAL A 167 -11.23 -3.35 -15.70
N LEU A 168 -10.50 -3.75 -14.64
CA LEU A 168 -10.74 -5.02 -13.95
C LEU A 168 -11.88 -4.93 -12.93
N PHE A 169 -11.98 -3.84 -12.19
CA PHE A 169 -12.96 -3.70 -11.10
C PHE A 169 -14.15 -2.80 -11.46
N GLY A 170 -14.15 -2.22 -12.66
CA GLY A 170 -15.16 -1.27 -13.11
C GLY A 170 -15.11 0.07 -12.36
N PRO A 171 -16.02 1.00 -12.67
CA PRO A 171 -16.16 2.29 -11.98
C PRO A 171 -16.72 2.12 -10.56
N SER A 172 -15.94 1.52 -9.66
CA SER A 172 -16.36 1.10 -8.33
C SER A 172 -15.36 1.52 -7.24
N GLY A 173 -15.79 1.44 -5.98
CA GLY A 173 -14.90 1.60 -4.84
C GLY A 173 -13.73 0.60 -4.84
N ALA A 174 -13.94 -0.61 -5.40
CA ALA A 174 -12.88 -1.61 -5.56
C ALA A 174 -11.77 -1.12 -6.50
N ALA A 175 -12.11 -0.44 -7.61
CA ALA A 175 -11.10 0.13 -8.51
C ALA A 175 -10.28 1.22 -7.81
N LEU A 176 -10.93 2.09 -7.03
CA LEU A 176 -10.22 3.14 -6.28
C LEU A 176 -9.29 2.52 -5.22
N ALA A 177 -9.76 1.50 -4.51
CA ALA A 177 -8.95 0.77 -3.53
C ALA A 177 -7.76 0.03 -4.18
N ALA A 178 -8.01 -0.68 -5.27
CA ALA A 178 -6.97 -1.37 -6.06
C ALA A 178 -5.92 -0.38 -6.57
N PHE A 179 -6.35 0.78 -7.07
CA PHE A 179 -5.43 1.83 -7.48
C PHE A 179 -4.62 2.38 -6.31
N GLY A 180 -5.25 2.62 -5.15
CA GLY A 180 -4.59 3.07 -3.93
C GLY A 180 -3.52 2.09 -3.43
N LEU A 181 -3.82 0.79 -3.46
CA LEU A 181 -2.85 -0.28 -3.21
C LEU A 181 -1.67 -0.17 -4.18
N CYS A 182 -1.92 -0.19 -5.49
CA CYS A 182 -0.87 -0.12 -6.51
C CYS A 182 -0.03 1.18 -6.43
N ALA A 183 -0.65 2.33 -6.17
CA ALA A 183 0.05 3.60 -6.02
C ALA A 183 0.98 3.58 -4.80
N THR A 184 0.54 3.00 -3.68
CA THR A 184 1.36 2.85 -2.48
C THR A 184 2.51 1.87 -2.72
N LEU A 185 2.25 0.73 -3.38
CA LEU A 185 3.27 -0.24 -3.80
C LEU A 185 4.31 0.39 -4.73
N LEU A 186 3.88 1.22 -5.69
CA LEU A 186 4.78 1.93 -6.61
C LEU A 186 5.68 2.92 -5.87
N ALA A 187 5.12 3.69 -4.93
CA ALA A 187 5.91 4.60 -4.09
C ALA A 187 6.91 3.85 -3.20
N MET A 188 6.47 2.79 -2.52
CA MET A 188 7.34 1.97 -1.67
C MET A 188 8.45 1.28 -2.47
N SER A 189 8.15 0.76 -3.66
CA SER A 189 9.17 0.18 -4.55
C SER A 189 10.23 1.21 -4.93
N ALA A 190 9.79 2.42 -5.28
CA ALA A 190 10.71 3.48 -5.68
C ALA A 190 11.53 4.01 -4.50
N ILE A 191 10.97 4.06 -3.28
CA ILE A 191 11.73 4.42 -2.08
C ILE A 191 12.75 3.31 -1.77
N ASP A 192 12.33 2.04 -1.78
CA ASP A 192 13.20 0.92 -1.44
C ASP A 192 14.38 0.79 -2.40
N ILE A 193 14.20 1.06 -3.70
CA ILE A 193 15.30 1.12 -4.68
C ILE A 193 16.35 2.18 -4.33
N ASP A 194 15.93 3.31 -3.76
CA ASP A 194 16.84 4.43 -3.47
C ASP A 194 17.53 4.31 -2.12
N THR A 195 16.80 3.82 -1.11
CA THR A 195 17.22 3.92 0.28
C THR A 195 17.25 2.59 1.03
N HIS A 196 16.78 1.50 0.43
CA HIS A 196 16.60 0.20 1.07
C HIS A 196 15.68 0.29 2.33
N LEU A 197 14.75 1.24 2.32
CA LEU A 197 13.81 1.47 3.42
C LEU A 197 12.37 1.31 2.94
N LEU A 198 11.55 0.63 3.73
CA LEU A 198 10.10 0.58 3.58
C LEU A 198 9.45 1.29 4.78
N PRO A 199 9.01 2.55 4.64
CA PRO A 199 8.50 3.34 5.75
C PRO A 199 7.26 2.76 6.41
N ASP A 200 7.24 2.74 7.75
CA ASP A 200 6.08 2.35 8.55
C ASP A 200 4.87 3.26 8.31
N SER A 201 5.12 4.53 7.94
CA SER A 201 4.10 5.49 7.54
C SER A 201 3.39 5.14 6.23
N LEU A 202 3.89 4.17 5.46
CA LEU A 202 3.21 3.62 4.29
C LEU A 202 2.75 2.18 4.51
N THR A 203 3.61 1.31 5.08
CA THR A 203 3.29 -0.11 5.25
C THR A 203 2.16 -0.35 6.26
N LEU A 204 2.15 0.35 7.40
CA LEU A 204 1.12 0.13 8.43
C LEU A 204 -0.25 0.66 8.00
N PRO A 205 -0.40 1.88 7.44
CA PRO A 205 -1.68 2.32 6.90
C PRO A 205 -2.17 1.40 5.78
N LEU A 206 -1.27 0.86 4.94
CA LEU A 206 -1.65 -0.08 3.90
C LEU A 206 -2.20 -1.38 4.49
N LEU A 207 -1.56 -1.94 5.52
CA LEU A 207 -2.06 -3.11 6.24
C LEU A 207 -3.46 -2.87 6.80
N TRP A 208 -3.63 -1.76 7.53
CA TRP A 208 -4.93 -1.41 8.12
C TRP A 208 -6.00 -1.18 7.07
N ALA A 209 -5.67 -0.52 5.95
CA ALA A 209 -6.60 -0.32 4.86
C ALA A 209 -7.08 -1.65 4.27
N GLY A 210 -6.19 -2.63 4.10
CA GLY A 210 -6.56 -3.97 3.62
C GLY A 210 -7.56 -4.67 4.55
N LEU A 211 -7.28 -4.66 5.85
CA LEU A 211 -8.20 -5.23 6.85
C LEU A 211 -9.55 -4.50 6.86
N ILE A 212 -9.54 -3.16 6.84
CA ILE A 212 -10.75 -2.32 6.84
C ILE A 212 -11.62 -2.61 5.61
N LEU A 213 -11.02 -2.66 4.42
CA LEU A 213 -11.75 -2.92 3.17
C LEU A 213 -12.31 -4.35 3.12
N ASN A 214 -11.58 -5.32 3.68
CA ASN A 214 -12.01 -6.70 3.74
C ASN A 214 -13.03 -7.00 4.86
N PHE A 215 -13.40 -6.04 5.71
CA PHE A 215 -14.64 -6.17 6.52
C PHE A 215 -15.87 -6.36 5.63
N GLY A 216 -15.90 -5.68 4.47
CA GLY A 216 -16.95 -5.83 3.47
C GLY A 216 -16.71 -6.98 2.48
N GLY A 217 -15.64 -7.77 2.65
CA GLY A 217 -15.27 -8.83 1.71
C GLY A 217 -14.84 -8.33 0.33
N LEU A 218 -14.26 -7.12 0.24
CA LEU A 218 -13.99 -6.45 -1.04
C LEU A 218 -13.04 -7.23 -1.96
N PHE A 219 -11.96 -7.79 -1.40
CA PHE A 219 -10.96 -8.56 -2.13
C PHE A 219 -10.80 -9.99 -1.58
N ALA A 220 -10.95 -10.15 -0.27
CA ALA A 220 -10.88 -11.43 0.42
C ALA A 220 -11.83 -11.44 1.63
N SER A 221 -12.13 -12.62 2.17
CA SER A 221 -12.84 -12.70 3.45
C SER A 221 -11.98 -12.09 4.58
N LEU A 222 -12.60 -11.47 5.59
CA LEU A 222 -11.85 -10.90 6.72
C LEU A 222 -10.98 -11.95 7.43
N HIS A 223 -11.49 -13.19 7.53
CA HIS A 223 -10.75 -14.30 8.10
C HIS A 223 -9.46 -14.58 7.30
N ASP A 224 -9.57 -14.69 5.96
CA ASP A 224 -8.41 -14.93 5.11
C ASP A 224 -7.44 -13.75 5.08
N ALA A 225 -7.95 -12.52 5.19
CA ALA A 225 -7.16 -11.30 5.28
C ALA A 225 -6.33 -11.25 6.59
N VAL A 226 -6.94 -11.60 7.73
CA VAL A 226 -6.24 -11.68 9.02
C VAL A 226 -5.19 -12.78 8.99
N LEU A 227 -5.54 -13.98 8.50
CA LEU A 227 -4.58 -15.06 8.32
C LEU A 227 -3.48 -14.68 7.33
N GLY A 228 -3.81 -13.92 6.29
CA GLY A 228 -2.85 -13.38 5.33
C GLY A 228 -1.89 -12.39 5.98
N ALA A 229 -2.38 -11.49 6.84
CA ALA A 229 -1.53 -10.54 7.54
C ALA A 229 -0.56 -11.24 8.50
N VAL A 230 -1.08 -12.17 9.32
CA VAL A 230 -0.27 -12.97 10.26
C VAL A 230 0.72 -13.84 9.51
N GLY A 231 0.26 -14.59 8.51
CA GLY A 231 1.07 -15.48 7.68
C GLY A 231 2.13 -14.72 6.89
N GLY A 232 1.79 -13.57 6.33
CA GLY A 232 2.72 -12.72 5.57
C GLY A 232 3.86 -12.20 6.45
N TYR A 233 3.56 -11.72 7.66
CA TYR A 233 4.59 -11.28 8.59
C TYR A 233 5.48 -12.45 9.04
N LEU A 234 4.86 -13.53 9.52
CA LEU A 234 5.57 -14.67 10.10
C LEU A 234 6.38 -15.45 9.06
N ALA A 235 5.93 -15.53 7.81
CA ALA A 235 6.64 -16.27 6.77
C ALA A 235 8.07 -15.73 6.55
N LEU A 236 8.21 -14.44 6.27
CA LEU A 236 9.53 -13.84 6.05
C LEU A 236 10.32 -13.67 7.36
N TRP A 237 9.64 -13.43 8.48
CA TRP A 237 10.28 -13.40 9.79
C TRP A 237 10.94 -14.74 10.15
N CYS A 238 10.25 -15.86 9.91
CA CYS A 238 10.79 -17.20 10.11
C CYS A 238 12.01 -17.45 9.21
N VAL A 239 11.91 -17.11 7.92
CA VAL A 239 13.04 -17.23 6.97
C VAL A 239 14.24 -16.41 7.43
N HIS A 240 14.02 -15.17 7.88
CA HIS A 240 15.07 -14.31 8.41
C HIS A 240 15.79 -14.95 9.61
N TRP A 241 15.05 -15.47 10.59
CA TRP A 241 15.68 -16.09 11.76
C TRP A 241 16.44 -17.37 11.42
N VAL A 242 15.88 -18.23 10.57
CA VAL A 242 16.58 -19.43 10.08
C VAL A 242 17.88 -19.04 9.38
N PHE A 243 17.83 -18.04 8.49
CA PHE A 243 19.02 -17.55 7.81
C PHE A 243 20.04 -16.95 8.76
N LYS A 244 19.61 -16.12 9.72
CA LYS A 244 20.46 -15.49 10.73
C LYS A 244 21.14 -16.53 11.63
N LEU A 245 20.43 -17.59 12.02
CA LEU A 245 20.98 -18.69 12.82
C LEU A 245 22.03 -19.52 12.04
N ILE A 246 21.81 -19.76 10.74
CA ILE A 246 22.72 -20.56 9.91
C ILE A 246 23.94 -19.76 9.48
N ARG A 247 23.76 -18.51 9.06
CA ARG A 247 24.80 -17.70 8.40
C ARG A 247 25.43 -16.66 9.32
N GLY A 248 24.81 -16.36 10.46
CA GLY A 248 25.26 -15.30 11.38
C GLY A 248 25.12 -13.88 10.82
N VAL A 249 24.45 -13.72 9.67
CA VAL A 249 24.29 -12.44 8.96
C VAL A 249 22.81 -12.13 8.83
N GLU A 250 22.46 -10.84 8.88
CA GLU A 250 21.09 -10.37 8.65
C GLU A 250 20.75 -10.49 7.15
N GLY A 251 19.80 -11.37 6.84
CA GLY A 251 19.51 -11.75 5.45
C GLY A 251 18.42 -10.93 4.75
N MET A 252 17.55 -10.23 5.48
CA MET A 252 16.40 -9.52 4.92
C MET A 252 15.94 -8.39 5.85
N GLY A 253 15.45 -7.30 5.26
CA GLY A 253 14.97 -6.12 6.00
C GLY A 253 13.61 -6.35 6.66
N TYR A 254 13.41 -5.79 7.84
CA TYR A 254 12.14 -5.90 8.58
C TYR A 254 10.95 -5.25 7.87
N GLY A 255 11.22 -4.31 6.95
CA GLY A 255 10.21 -3.68 6.11
C GLY A 255 9.48 -4.67 5.20
N ASP A 256 10.19 -5.68 4.69
CA ASP A 256 9.64 -6.69 3.78
C ASP A 256 8.56 -7.54 4.47
N PHE A 257 8.73 -7.81 5.77
CA PHE A 257 7.76 -8.58 6.55
C PHE A 257 6.44 -7.83 6.69
N LYS A 258 6.54 -6.51 6.93
CA LYS A 258 5.38 -5.61 7.04
C LYS A 258 4.69 -5.44 5.70
N LEU A 259 5.45 -5.34 4.61
CA LEU A 259 4.89 -5.25 3.27
C LEU A 259 4.14 -6.53 2.87
N LEU A 260 4.73 -7.70 3.12
CA LEU A 260 4.05 -8.96 2.82
C LEU A 260 2.81 -9.18 3.71
N ALA A 261 2.86 -8.76 4.98
CA ALA A 261 1.69 -8.75 5.86
C ALA A 261 0.59 -7.83 5.31
N ALA A 262 0.93 -6.64 4.82
CA ALA A 262 -0.02 -5.74 4.19
C ALA A 262 -0.62 -6.40 2.93
N LEU A 263 0.18 -7.00 2.05
CA LEU A 263 -0.34 -7.72 0.88
C LEU A 263 -1.27 -8.88 1.26
N GLY A 264 -0.96 -9.63 2.31
CA GLY A 264 -1.83 -10.66 2.86
C GLY A 264 -3.14 -10.11 3.44
N ALA A 265 -3.11 -8.93 4.06
CA ALA A 265 -4.32 -8.25 4.53
C ALA A 265 -5.25 -7.83 3.38
N TRP A 266 -4.71 -7.54 2.21
CA TRP A 266 -5.49 -7.18 1.03
C TRP A 266 -5.99 -8.41 0.25
N LEU A 267 -5.11 -9.37 -0.02
CA LEU A 267 -5.37 -10.45 -0.98
C LEU A 267 -5.65 -11.81 -0.33
N GLY A 268 -5.55 -11.90 1.00
CA GLY A 268 -5.72 -13.14 1.76
C GLY A 268 -4.48 -14.03 1.75
N TRP A 269 -4.48 -15.04 2.62
CA TRP A 269 -3.34 -15.96 2.78
C TRP A 269 -3.01 -16.77 1.52
N ALA A 270 -4.03 -17.14 0.72
CA ALA A 270 -3.86 -17.95 -0.49
C ALA A 270 -3.01 -17.26 -1.57
N ALA A 271 -2.97 -15.92 -1.56
CA ALA A 271 -2.14 -15.12 -2.46
C ALA A 271 -0.65 -15.12 -2.09
N LEU A 272 -0.31 -15.35 -0.81
CA LEU A 272 1.06 -15.18 -0.32
C LEU A 272 2.09 -16.08 -1.01
N PRO A 273 1.84 -17.39 -1.23
CA PRO A 273 2.83 -18.26 -1.88
C PRO A 273 3.16 -17.79 -3.31
N GLN A 274 2.14 -17.34 -4.05
CA GLN A 274 2.33 -16.80 -5.39
C GLN A 274 3.15 -15.50 -5.38
N ILE A 275 2.84 -14.58 -4.46
CA ILE A 275 3.57 -13.31 -4.33
C ILE A 275 5.04 -13.58 -4.01
N ILE A 276 5.32 -14.44 -3.04
CA ILE A 276 6.69 -14.81 -2.65
C ILE A 276 7.42 -15.46 -3.82
N LEU A 277 6.77 -16.37 -4.54
CA LEU A 277 7.38 -17.06 -5.68
C LEU A 277 7.75 -16.07 -6.80
N ILE A 278 6.82 -15.20 -7.20
CA ILE A 278 7.06 -14.17 -8.21
C ILE A 278 8.21 -13.27 -7.76
N ALA A 279 8.20 -12.82 -6.50
CA ALA A 279 9.22 -11.93 -5.96
C ALA A 279 10.60 -12.60 -5.93
N ALA A 280 10.68 -13.84 -5.44
CA ALA A 280 11.93 -14.60 -5.36
C ALA A 280 12.53 -14.88 -6.74
N VAL A 281 11.71 -15.30 -7.72
CA VAL A 281 12.17 -15.56 -9.08
C VAL A 281 12.63 -14.27 -9.75
N ALA A 282 11.84 -13.20 -9.67
CA ALA A 282 12.19 -11.91 -10.28
C ALA A 282 13.46 -11.32 -9.64
N GLY A 283 13.57 -11.35 -8.32
CA GLY A 283 14.75 -10.90 -7.58
C GLY A 283 16.00 -11.70 -7.93
N ALA A 284 15.89 -13.04 -7.99
CA ALA A 284 17.01 -13.90 -8.37
C ALA A 284 17.48 -13.65 -9.81
N VAL A 285 16.55 -13.51 -10.76
CA VAL A 285 16.89 -13.21 -12.16
C VAL A 285 17.57 -11.85 -12.27
N VAL A 286 17.02 -10.81 -11.65
CA VAL A 286 17.60 -9.46 -11.70
C VAL A 286 18.96 -9.42 -11.01
N GLY A 287 19.11 -10.02 -9.83
CA GLY A 287 20.37 -10.09 -9.10
C GLY A 287 21.45 -10.85 -9.87
N LEU A 288 21.10 -11.99 -10.49
CA LEU A 288 22.03 -12.77 -11.30
C LEU A 288 22.49 -11.99 -12.54
N VAL A 289 21.56 -11.35 -13.26
CA VAL A 289 21.88 -10.54 -14.44
C VAL A 289 22.71 -9.31 -14.07
N ALA A 290 22.42 -8.65 -12.95
CA ALA A 290 23.18 -7.51 -12.47
C ALA A 290 24.62 -7.90 -12.10
N THR A 291 24.79 -9.03 -11.40
CA THR A 291 26.10 -9.60 -11.06
C THR A 291 26.88 -9.99 -12.30
N TRP A 292 26.23 -10.68 -13.26
CA TRP A 292 26.87 -11.11 -14.50
C TRP A 292 27.32 -9.94 -15.38
N ARG A 293 26.57 -8.83 -15.38
CA ARG A 293 26.95 -7.59 -16.08
C ARG A 293 27.97 -6.74 -15.33
N GLY A 294 28.48 -7.20 -14.19
CA GLY A 294 29.45 -6.48 -13.35
C GLY A 294 28.89 -5.21 -12.74
N ARG A 295 27.55 -5.08 -12.62
CA ARG A 295 26.89 -3.89 -12.08
C ARG A 295 26.63 -3.97 -10.57
N MET A 296 26.81 -5.14 -9.99
CA MET A 296 26.55 -5.42 -8.58
C MET A 296 27.52 -6.50 -8.11
N ARG A 297 28.02 -6.40 -6.88
CA ARG A 297 28.79 -7.48 -6.26
C ARG A 297 27.83 -8.52 -5.70
N PHE A 298 28.24 -9.78 -5.67
CA PHE A 298 27.40 -10.86 -5.14
C PHE A 298 26.99 -10.65 -3.66
N GLU A 299 27.80 -9.88 -2.92
CA GLU A 299 27.60 -9.56 -1.50
C GLU A 299 26.76 -8.30 -1.27
N GLU A 300 26.46 -7.55 -2.33
CA GLU A 300 25.70 -6.29 -2.23
C GLU A 300 24.21 -6.60 -2.04
N PRO A 301 23.55 -6.06 -1.00
CA PRO A 301 22.17 -6.37 -0.70
C PRO A 301 21.24 -5.77 -1.78
N LEU A 302 20.38 -6.63 -2.34
CA LEU A 302 19.36 -6.25 -3.32
C LEU A 302 18.06 -5.90 -2.59
N PRO A 303 17.45 -4.72 -2.84
CA PRO A 303 16.17 -4.35 -2.22
C PRO A 303 15.07 -5.32 -2.68
N PHE A 304 14.43 -6.03 -1.74
CA PHE A 304 13.43 -7.06 -2.03
C PHE A 304 12.01 -6.48 -2.19
N GLY A 305 11.75 -5.31 -1.62
CA GLY A 305 10.46 -4.62 -1.64
C GLY A 305 9.86 -4.42 -3.04
N PRO A 306 10.62 -3.99 -4.07
CA PRO A 306 10.11 -3.86 -5.43
C PRO A 306 9.57 -5.15 -6.02
N PHE A 307 10.20 -6.29 -5.68
CA PHE A 307 9.78 -7.59 -6.19
C PHE A 307 8.52 -8.08 -5.48
N LEU A 308 8.40 -7.85 -4.17
CA LEU A 308 7.16 -8.09 -3.42
C LEU A 308 6.01 -7.22 -3.93
N ALA A 309 6.27 -5.93 -4.16
CA ALA A 309 5.29 -5.00 -4.70
C ALA A 309 4.82 -5.39 -6.10
N ALA A 310 5.74 -5.80 -6.98
CA ALA A 310 5.40 -6.32 -8.30
C ALA A 310 4.58 -7.63 -8.20
N GLY A 311 4.99 -8.57 -7.35
CA GLY A 311 4.26 -9.82 -7.10
C GLY A 311 2.84 -9.57 -6.58
N GLY A 312 2.69 -8.61 -5.65
CA GLY A 312 1.40 -8.18 -5.11
C GLY A 312 0.49 -7.56 -6.17
N ALA A 313 1.00 -6.60 -6.95
CA ALA A 313 0.24 -5.95 -8.02
C ALA A 313 -0.14 -6.95 -9.13
N LEU A 314 0.76 -7.85 -9.52
CA LEU A 314 0.46 -8.90 -10.49
C LEU A 314 -0.60 -9.86 -9.96
N THR A 315 -0.53 -10.26 -8.69
CA THR A 315 -1.52 -11.15 -8.08
C THR A 315 -2.88 -10.49 -7.92
N LEU A 316 -2.93 -9.19 -7.64
CA LEU A 316 -4.17 -8.41 -7.62
C LEU A 316 -4.89 -8.44 -8.98
N PHE A 317 -4.16 -8.29 -10.08
CA PHE A 317 -4.75 -8.19 -11.41
C PHE A 317 -4.91 -9.53 -12.14
N ALA A 318 -4.00 -10.48 -11.93
CA ALA A 318 -4.05 -11.80 -12.55
C ALA A 318 -4.81 -12.84 -11.70
N GLY A 319 -5.17 -12.49 -10.46
CA GLY A 319 -5.70 -13.44 -9.47
C GLY A 319 -4.63 -14.40 -8.96
N THR A 320 -5.05 -15.55 -8.45
CA THR A 320 -4.18 -16.58 -7.86
C THR A 320 -4.12 -17.86 -8.73
N PRO A 321 -3.70 -17.78 -10.00
CA PRO A 321 -3.70 -18.94 -10.90
C PRO A 321 -2.85 -20.10 -10.37
N PHE A 322 -1.78 -19.82 -9.62
CA PHE A 322 -0.96 -20.88 -9.02
C PHE A 322 -1.69 -21.63 -7.91
N TYR A 323 -2.48 -20.93 -7.09
CA TYR A 323 -3.29 -21.57 -6.05
C TYR A 323 -4.36 -22.47 -6.67
N VAL A 324 -5.08 -21.95 -7.67
CA VAL A 324 -6.10 -22.70 -8.42
C VAL A 324 -5.49 -23.92 -9.13
N ALA A 325 -4.32 -23.76 -9.75
CA ALA A 325 -3.63 -24.86 -10.43
C ALA A 325 -3.18 -25.99 -9.48
N LEU A 326 -2.96 -25.68 -8.19
CA LEU A 326 -2.59 -26.64 -7.16
C LEU A 326 -3.81 -27.28 -6.45
N GLY A 327 -5.03 -27.05 -6.96
CA GLY A 327 -6.27 -27.67 -6.48
C GLY A 327 -6.97 -26.91 -5.35
N GLY A 328 -6.69 -25.61 -5.20
CA GLY A 328 -7.39 -24.70 -4.30
C GLY A 328 -8.64 -24.09 -4.89
#